data_AF-A0ABC9XLP8-F1
#
_entry.id   AF-A0ABC9XLP8-F1
#
_cell.length_a   1.000
_cell.length_b   1.000
_cell.length_c   1.000
_cell.angle_alpha   90.00
_cell.angle_beta   90.00
_cell.angle_gamma   90.00
#
_symmetry.space_group_name_H-M   'P 1'
#
loop_
_entity.id
_entity.type
_entity.pdbx_description
1 polymer ?
#
loop_
_entity_poly.entity_id
_entity_poly.type
_entity_poly.pdbx_seq_one_letter_code
_entity_poly.pdbx_strand_id
1 'polypeptide(L)'
;MKRDSTCMEDERVDQRTCLICGDRATGLHYGIISCEGCKGFFKRSICNKRVYRCSRDKNCVMSRKQRNRCQYCRLLKCLQMGMNRKAIREDGMPGGRNKSIGPVQISEEEIERIMSGQEFEGEANMSWSNNGDSDHSSPGNGVSESNQPSPVSTPSSSRSVS
;
A
#
# COMPACT_ATOMS: atom_id res chain seq x y z
N MET A 1 58.29 -1.44 1.10
CA MET A 1 56.84 -1.54 0.87
C MET A 1 56.14 -2.11 2.09
N LYS A 2 55.48 -1.28 2.89
CA LYS A 2 54.42 -1.71 3.81
C LYS A 2 53.28 -0.71 3.60
N ARG A 3 52.18 -1.19 2.99
CA ARG A 3 50.96 -0.42 2.75
C ARG A 3 50.15 -0.54 4.03
N ASP A 4 50.10 0.52 4.82
CA ASP A 4 49.16 0.62 5.93
C ASP A 4 47.74 0.77 5.37
N SER A 5 46.91 -0.21 5.72
CA SER A 5 45.52 -0.37 5.32
C SER A 5 44.61 0.62 6.05
N THR A 6 44.68 1.91 5.70
CA THR A 6 43.58 2.82 5.94
C THR A 6 42.52 2.57 4.87
N CYS A 7 41.57 1.68 5.16
CA CYS A 7 40.37 1.49 4.35
C CYS A 7 39.49 2.74 4.44
N MET A 8 39.77 3.75 3.60
CA MET A 8 38.91 4.86 3.18
C MET A 8 37.69 5.16 4.09
N GLU A 9 37.92 5.91 5.15
CA GLU A 9 36.88 6.63 5.91
C GLU A 9 36.89 8.11 5.49
N ASP A 10 36.17 8.44 4.40
CA ASP A 10 35.62 9.78 4.11
C ASP A 10 34.58 9.63 2.96
N GLU A 11 33.49 10.40 2.92
CA GLU A 11 32.37 10.35 1.93
C GLU A 11 31.24 9.29 2.09
N ARG A 12 30.82 8.91 3.31
CA ARG A 12 29.54 8.17 3.54
C ARG A 12 28.61 8.78 4.60
N VAL A 13 28.68 10.09 4.80
CA VAL A 13 27.92 10.74 5.89
C VAL A 13 26.49 11.15 5.50
N ASP A 14 26.13 11.20 4.21
CA ASP A 14 24.80 11.66 3.79
C ASP A 14 23.76 10.57 3.41
N GLN A 15 24.15 9.29 3.41
CA GLN A 15 23.23 8.17 3.07
C GLN A 15 22.30 7.73 4.22
N ARG A 16 22.30 8.43 5.36
CA ARG A 16 21.52 8.04 6.56
C ARG A 16 20.38 8.99 6.92
N THR A 17 19.98 9.88 6.03
CA THR A 17 18.89 10.84 6.27
C THR A 17 17.71 10.57 5.35
N CYS A 18 16.49 10.55 5.91
CA CYS A 18 15.28 10.32 5.16
C CYS A 18 14.98 11.52 4.26
N LEU A 19 14.96 11.29 2.94
CA LEU A 19 14.74 12.33 1.93
C LEU A 19 13.38 13.06 2.06
N ILE A 20 12.42 12.44 2.76
CA ILE A 20 11.09 13.02 2.96
C ILE A 20 11.10 14.03 4.12
N CYS A 21 11.61 13.62 5.28
CA CYS A 21 11.39 14.34 6.55
C CYS A 21 12.66 14.64 7.36
N GLY A 22 13.84 14.28 6.87
CA GLY A 22 15.11 14.52 7.56
C GLY A 22 15.35 13.63 8.80
N ASP A 23 14.48 12.68 9.10
CA ASP A 23 14.68 11.72 10.20
C ASP A 23 15.74 10.67 9.84
N ARG A 24 16.26 9.94 10.82
CA ARG A 24 17.26 8.88 10.59
C ARG A 24 16.69 7.80 9.66
N ALA A 25 17.31 7.61 8.50
CA ALA A 25 16.92 6.58 7.54
C ALA A 25 17.32 5.19 8.04
N THR A 26 16.52 4.19 7.69
CA THR A 26 16.81 2.77 7.97
C THR A 26 17.29 2.02 6.73
N GLY A 27 17.16 2.64 5.55
CA GLY A 27 17.65 2.09 4.28
C GLY A 27 16.81 2.55 3.09
N LEU A 28 16.93 1.79 2.00
CA LEU A 28 16.09 1.95 0.81
C LEU A 28 14.71 1.34 1.05
N HIS A 29 13.67 2.15 0.92
CA HIS A 29 12.27 1.69 0.92
C HIS A 29 11.56 2.27 -0.29
N TYR A 30 10.95 1.39 -1.08
CA TYR A 30 10.21 1.76 -2.29
C TYR A 30 11.03 2.64 -3.25
N GLY A 31 12.31 2.36 -3.44
CA GLY A 31 13.15 3.10 -4.39
C GLY A 31 14.07 4.15 -3.79
N ILE A 32 13.83 4.63 -2.56
CA ILE A 32 14.57 5.77 -2.00
C ILE A 32 15.00 5.59 -0.54
N ILE A 33 16.01 6.35 -0.11
CA ILE A 33 16.46 6.40 1.27
C ILE A 33 15.38 7.04 2.16
N SER A 34 14.83 6.27 3.10
CA SER A 34 13.79 6.76 3.99
C SER A 34 13.81 6.10 5.38
N CYS A 35 13.05 6.68 6.30
CA CYS A 35 12.85 6.14 7.65
C CYS A 35 11.62 5.21 7.69
N GLU A 36 11.52 4.36 8.72
CA GLU A 36 10.36 3.47 8.94
C GLU A 36 9.02 4.23 8.98
N GLY A 37 9.04 5.45 9.51
CA GLY A 37 7.84 6.29 9.58
C GLY A 37 7.30 6.65 8.20
N CYS A 38 8.16 6.98 7.23
CA CYS A 38 7.76 7.33 5.87
C CYS A 38 7.49 6.09 5.01
N LYS A 39 8.26 5.00 5.21
CA LYS A 39 7.96 3.69 4.62
C LYS A 39 6.54 3.22 4.96
N GLY A 40 6.21 3.15 6.25
CA GLY A 40 4.90 2.69 6.69
C GLY A 40 3.77 3.65 6.29
N PHE A 41 4.03 4.95 6.30
CA PHE A 41 3.08 5.95 5.80
C PHE A 41 2.77 5.72 4.33
N PHE A 42 3.79 5.66 3.47
CA PHE A 42 3.62 5.45 2.03
C PHE A 42 2.86 4.16 1.72
N LYS A 43 3.25 3.02 2.33
CA LYS A 43 2.53 1.75 2.18
C LYS A 43 1.05 1.90 2.50
N ARG A 44 0.70 2.45 3.66
CA ARG A 44 -0.71 2.61 4.08
C ARG A 44 -1.47 3.58 3.19
N SER A 45 -0.83 4.64 2.70
CA SER A 45 -1.47 5.61 1.82
C SER A 45 -1.84 4.97 0.48
N ILE A 46 -0.93 4.18 -0.11
CA ILE A 46 -1.17 3.50 -1.39
C ILE A 46 -2.13 2.31 -1.23
N CYS A 47 -1.84 1.35 -0.33
CA CYS A 47 -2.66 0.15 -0.16
C CYS A 47 -4.11 0.46 0.20
N ASN A 48 -4.32 1.47 1.06
CA ASN A 48 -5.66 1.83 1.51
C ASN A 48 -6.25 2.97 0.68
N LYS A 49 -5.68 3.28 -0.50
CA LYS A 49 -6.24 4.21 -1.47
C LYS A 49 -6.58 5.57 -0.83
N ARG A 50 -5.71 6.07 0.07
CA ARG A 50 -6.01 7.22 0.93
C ARG A 50 -5.89 8.52 0.14
N VAL A 51 -7.01 9.23 0.04
CA VAL A 51 -7.06 10.62 -0.43
C VAL A 51 -6.92 11.55 0.78
N TYR A 52 -5.94 12.45 0.73
CA TYR A 52 -5.71 13.45 1.77
C TYR A 52 -6.06 14.85 1.26
N ARG A 53 -6.31 15.78 2.18
CA ARG A 53 -6.50 17.20 1.85
C ARG A 53 -5.49 18.05 2.62
N CYS A 54 -4.87 19.01 1.95
CA CYS A 54 -4.07 20.04 2.63
C CYS A 54 -5.00 21.15 3.12
N SER A 55 -4.75 21.66 4.32
CA SER A 55 -5.46 22.83 4.89
C SER A 55 -4.74 24.16 4.62
N ARG A 56 -3.71 24.15 3.77
CA ARG A 56 -2.83 25.27 3.42
C ARG A 56 -2.52 25.21 1.92
N ASP A 57 -1.45 25.88 1.49
CA ASP A 57 -1.05 26.03 0.07
C ASP A 57 -0.29 24.81 -0.51
N LYS A 58 -0.60 23.60 -0.03
CA LYS A 58 0.01 22.34 -0.52
C LYS A 58 1.55 22.28 -0.45
N ASN A 59 2.21 23.17 0.28
CA ASN A 59 3.67 23.31 0.38
C ASN A 59 4.22 23.11 1.82
N CYS A 60 3.51 22.36 2.66
CA CYS A 60 3.91 22.16 4.06
C CYS A 60 5.31 21.55 4.20
N VAL A 61 6.16 22.16 5.02
CA VAL A 61 7.53 21.68 5.29
C VAL A 61 7.50 20.32 5.99
N MET A 62 8.14 19.32 5.38
CA MET A 62 8.26 17.98 5.96
C MET A 62 9.53 17.87 6.82
N SER A 63 9.36 17.83 8.14
CA SER A 63 10.43 17.55 9.11
C SER A 63 10.01 16.46 10.09
N ARG A 64 10.96 15.84 10.80
CA ARG A 64 10.70 14.79 11.81
C ARG A 64 9.57 15.19 12.80
N LYS A 65 9.56 16.45 13.25
CA LYS A 65 8.61 16.96 14.25
C LYS A 65 7.22 17.21 13.67
N GLN A 66 7.11 17.59 12.40
CA GLN A 66 5.83 18.08 11.83
C GLN A 66 5.30 17.29 10.63
N ARG A 67 5.98 16.22 10.20
CA ARG A 67 5.53 15.36 9.08
C ARG A 67 4.12 14.79 9.25
N ASN A 68 3.61 14.70 10.48
CA ASN A 68 2.26 14.21 10.75
C ASN A 68 1.17 15.30 10.66
N ARG A 69 1.55 16.59 10.58
CA ARG A 69 0.57 17.70 10.53
C ARG A 69 -0.17 17.79 9.19
N CYS A 70 0.45 17.36 8.10
CA CYS A 70 -0.17 17.38 6.78
C CYS A 70 0.18 16.10 6.00
N GLN A 71 -0.79 15.19 5.94
CA GLN A 71 -0.64 13.92 5.23
C GLN A 71 -0.58 14.12 3.72
N TYR A 72 -1.32 15.11 3.19
CA TYR A 72 -1.29 15.47 1.77
C TYR A 72 0.14 15.81 1.31
N CYS A 73 0.77 16.81 1.91
CA CYS A 73 2.12 17.23 1.52
C CYS A 73 3.17 16.16 1.79
N ARG A 74 2.93 15.28 2.77
CA ARG A 74 3.81 14.15 3.03
C ARG A 74 3.75 13.13 1.90
N LEU A 75 2.55 12.75 1.45
CA LEU A 75 2.39 11.81 0.34
C LEU A 75 2.89 12.42 -0.97
N LEU A 76 2.55 13.69 -1.22
CA LEU A 76 3.05 14.45 -2.36
C LEU A 76 4.58 14.41 -2.42
N LYS A 77 5.26 14.71 -1.32
CA LYS A 77 6.72 14.64 -1.27
C LYS A 77 7.26 13.23 -1.45
N CYS A 78 6.58 12.19 -0.96
CA CYS A 78 6.97 10.80 -1.24
C CYS A 78 6.99 10.51 -2.74
N LEU A 79 5.94 10.91 -3.46
CA LEU A 79 5.82 10.70 -4.90
C LEU A 79 6.85 11.53 -5.67
N GLN A 80 6.99 12.82 -5.34
CA GLN A 80 7.97 13.72 -5.98
C GLN A 80 9.42 13.27 -5.79
N MET A 81 9.75 12.67 -4.64
CA MET A 81 11.09 12.12 -4.41
C MET A 81 11.30 10.75 -5.06
N GLY A 82 10.28 10.18 -5.71
CA GLY A 82 10.38 8.94 -6.48
C GLY A 82 10.11 7.66 -5.70
N MET A 83 9.29 7.68 -4.65
CA MET A 83 8.80 6.44 -4.03
C MET A 83 7.93 5.64 -5.02
N ASN A 84 8.35 4.43 -5.32
CA ASN A 84 7.71 3.57 -6.30
C ASN A 84 6.56 2.75 -5.69
N ARG A 85 5.32 3.11 -6.03
CA ARG A 85 4.12 2.36 -5.62
C ARG A 85 4.10 0.91 -6.14
N LYS A 86 4.66 0.65 -7.32
CA LYS A 86 4.72 -0.70 -7.92
C LYS A 86 5.65 -1.64 -7.16
N ALA A 87 6.48 -1.11 -6.25
CA ALA A 87 7.29 -1.91 -5.35
C ALA A 87 6.52 -2.43 -4.12
N ILE A 88 5.25 -2.04 -3.96
CA ILE A 88 4.36 -2.57 -2.91
C ILE A 88 3.72 -3.85 -3.45
N ARG A 89 3.96 -4.96 -2.76
CA ARG A 89 3.31 -6.25 -3.05
C ARG A 89 1.92 -6.31 -2.40
N GLU A 90 0.93 -6.75 -3.15
CA GLU A 90 -0.46 -6.90 -2.68
C GLU A 90 -0.65 -8.11 -1.78
N ASP A 91 0.14 -9.17 -1.98
CA ASP A 91 0.15 -10.42 -1.21
C ASP A 91 0.56 -10.25 0.27
N GLY A 92 0.99 -9.05 0.67
CA GLY A 92 1.42 -8.74 2.03
C GLY A 92 2.70 -9.46 2.47
N MET A 93 3.32 -10.26 1.59
CA MET A 93 4.52 -11.02 1.92
C MET A 93 5.68 -10.07 2.23
N PRO A 94 6.56 -10.42 3.20
CA PRO A 94 7.79 -9.68 3.43
C PRO A 94 8.58 -9.55 2.12
N GLY A 95 8.80 -8.32 1.67
CA GLY A 95 9.60 -8.05 0.48
C GLY A 95 11.05 -8.49 0.67
N GLY A 96 11.68 -8.94 -0.42
CA GLY A 96 13.13 -9.12 -0.48
C GLY A 96 13.87 -7.78 -0.46
N ARG A 97 15.17 -7.79 -0.16
CA ARG A 97 16.04 -6.61 -0.29
C ARG A 97 16.33 -6.37 -1.78
N ASN A 98 15.36 -5.85 -2.51
CA ASN A 98 15.50 -5.57 -3.94
C ASN A 98 16.27 -4.26 -4.14
N LYS A 99 17.61 -4.36 -4.09
CA LYS A 99 18.53 -3.22 -4.24
C LYS A 99 18.48 -2.56 -5.64
N SER A 100 17.86 -3.21 -6.61
CA SER A 100 17.73 -2.73 -8.00
C SER A 100 16.58 -1.74 -8.21
N ILE A 101 15.70 -1.54 -7.22
CA ILE A 101 14.61 -0.59 -7.31
C ILE A 101 15.16 0.78 -6.88
N GLY A 102 15.40 1.66 -7.84
CA GLY A 102 15.78 3.06 -7.61
C GLY A 102 14.58 4.02 -7.54
N PRO A 103 14.84 5.33 -7.38
CA PRO A 103 13.80 6.35 -7.48
C PRO A 103 13.16 6.31 -8.87
N VAL A 104 11.84 6.43 -8.93
CA VAL A 104 11.11 6.54 -10.21
C VAL A 104 10.77 7.98 -10.53
N GLN A 105 10.80 8.33 -11.81
CA GLN A 105 10.24 9.58 -12.32
C GLN A 105 8.72 9.40 -12.44
N ILE A 106 7.94 10.19 -11.70
CA ILE A 106 6.47 10.18 -11.75
C ILE A 106 6.04 11.52 -12.32
N SER A 107 5.26 11.52 -13.39
CA SER A 107 4.80 12.77 -14.02
C SER A 107 3.85 13.54 -13.09
N GLU A 108 3.74 14.85 -13.28
CA GLU A 108 2.84 15.67 -12.46
C GLU A 108 1.38 15.23 -12.59
N GLU A 109 0.96 14.83 -13.80
CA GLU A 109 -0.39 14.32 -14.06
C GLU A 109 -0.62 12.98 -13.35
N GLU A 110 0.37 12.09 -13.31
CA GLU A 110 0.27 10.85 -12.54
C GLU A 110 0.21 11.11 -11.03
N ILE A 111 1.01 12.05 -10.52
CA ILE A 111 0.94 12.47 -9.12
C ILE A 111 -0.46 13.00 -8.79
N GLU A 112 -1.03 13.83 -9.66
CA GLU A 112 -2.38 14.38 -9.47
C GLU A 112 -3.44 13.27 -9.43
N ARG A 113 -3.41 12.32 -10.39
CA ARG A 113 -4.33 11.17 -10.42
C ARG A 113 -4.24 10.30 -9.16
N ILE A 114 -3.03 10.06 -8.64
CA ILE A 114 -2.83 9.31 -7.39
C ILE A 114 -3.39 10.09 -6.19
N MET A 115 -3.10 11.40 -6.13
CA MET A 115 -3.50 12.26 -5.01
C MET A 115 -5.00 12.55 -4.97
N SER A 116 -5.69 12.54 -6.12
CA SER A 116 -7.14 12.72 -6.24
C SER A 116 -7.93 11.42 -6.00
N GLY A 117 -7.28 10.27 -6.13
CA GLY A 117 -7.93 8.95 -6.01
C GLY A 117 -8.65 8.47 -7.28
N GLN A 118 -8.49 9.17 -8.41
CA GLN A 118 -9.15 8.82 -9.69
C GLN A 118 -8.65 7.51 -10.32
N GLU A 119 -7.52 6.97 -9.85
CA GLU A 119 -6.95 5.69 -10.32
C GLU A 119 -7.82 4.45 -10.04
N PHE A 120 -8.91 4.56 -9.26
CA PHE A 120 -9.69 3.40 -8.81
C PHE A 120 -11.01 3.16 -9.53
N GLU A 121 -11.38 3.98 -10.51
CA GLU A 121 -12.65 3.82 -11.25
C GLU A 121 -12.51 2.94 -12.52
N GLY A 122 -11.29 2.54 -12.89
CA GLY A 122 -11.03 1.83 -14.16
C GLY A 122 -11.19 0.30 -14.16
N GLU A 123 -11.24 -0.37 -13.01
CA GLU A 123 -11.32 -1.85 -12.93
C GLU A 123 -12.75 -2.39 -12.83
N ALA A 124 -13.76 -1.54 -12.63
CA ALA A 124 -15.16 -1.98 -12.50
C ALA A 124 -15.90 -2.15 -13.83
N ASN A 125 -15.32 -1.76 -14.97
CA ASN A 125 -16.04 -1.69 -16.26
C ASN A 125 -15.46 -2.60 -17.37
N MET A 126 -14.59 -3.56 -17.03
CA MET A 126 -13.93 -4.40 -18.05
C MET A 126 -13.86 -5.88 -17.63
N SER A 127 -15.03 -6.51 -17.40
CA SER A 127 -15.36 -7.86 -17.91
C SER A 127 -16.57 -8.43 -17.17
N TRP A 128 -17.77 -8.21 -17.72
CA TRP A 128 -18.87 -9.19 -17.81
C TRP A 128 -19.69 -8.86 -19.05
N SER A 129 -19.02 -8.88 -20.19
CA SER A 129 -19.68 -8.90 -21.49
C SER A 129 -18.81 -9.71 -22.44
N ASN A 130 -19.09 -11.01 -22.47
CA ASN A 130 -18.98 -11.81 -23.67
C ASN A 130 -20.16 -12.79 -23.68
N ASN A 131 -21.05 -12.55 -24.64
CA ASN A 131 -22.10 -13.46 -25.05
C ASN A 131 -21.47 -14.66 -25.78
N GLY A 132 -22.08 -15.83 -25.67
CA GLY A 132 -21.68 -16.99 -26.44
C GLY A 132 -22.46 -18.25 -26.06
N ASP A 133 -23.69 -18.34 -26.56
CA ASP A 133 -24.46 -19.58 -26.70
C ASP A 133 -23.61 -20.73 -27.22
N SER A 134 -23.70 -21.89 -26.58
CA SER A 134 -23.79 -23.22 -27.18
C SER A 134 -23.83 -24.24 -26.04
N ASP A 135 -24.99 -24.84 -25.78
CA ASP A 135 -24.99 -26.29 -25.54
C ASP A 135 -26.37 -26.89 -25.78
N HIS A 136 -26.40 -27.75 -26.80
CA HIS A 136 -27.46 -28.69 -27.10
C HIS A 136 -27.35 -29.92 -26.18
N SER A 137 -28.51 -30.42 -25.78
CA SER A 137 -28.80 -31.81 -25.38
C SER A 137 -28.53 -32.26 -23.92
N SER A 138 -29.64 -32.40 -23.18
CA SER A 138 -29.93 -33.38 -22.11
C SER A 138 -29.42 -34.82 -22.44
N PRO A 139 -29.22 -35.77 -21.48
CA PRO A 139 -30.15 -36.06 -20.36
C PRO A 139 -29.56 -36.62 -19.04
N GLY A 140 -30.40 -36.67 -18.00
CA GLY A 140 -30.45 -37.86 -17.11
C GLY A 140 -30.45 -37.64 -15.60
N ASN A 141 -31.55 -38.12 -15.00
CA ASN A 141 -31.76 -38.57 -13.62
C ASN A 141 -31.72 -37.53 -12.48
N GLY A 142 -32.92 -37.00 -12.21
CA GLY A 142 -33.31 -36.60 -10.87
C GLY A 142 -33.80 -37.81 -10.06
N VAL A 143 -33.30 -37.92 -8.84
CA VAL A 143 -34.00 -38.61 -7.75
C VAL A 143 -34.23 -37.59 -6.63
N SER A 144 -35.35 -37.77 -5.97
CA SER A 144 -35.98 -37.00 -4.88
C SER A 144 -35.03 -36.65 -3.71
N GLU A 145 -35.30 -35.70 -2.81
CA GLU A 145 -36.55 -35.50 -2.08
C GLU A 145 -36.50 -34.18 -1.27
N SER A 146 -37.56 -33.39 -1.46
CA SER A 146 -38.34 -32.62 -0.49
C SER A 146 -37.83 -32.31 0.94
N ASN A 147 -37.91 -31.00 1.25
CA ASN A 147 -38.47 -30.39 2.46
C ASN A 147 -37.96 -30.78 3.86
N GLN A 148 -37.55 -29.78 4.64
CA GLN A 148 -38.22 -29.48 5.92
C GLN A 148 -38.09 -28.01 6.36
N PRO A 149 -39.15 -27.43 6.96
CA PRO A 149 -39.17 -26.08 7.52
C PRO A 149 -38.87 -26.06 9.03
N SER A 150 -38.41 -24.92 9.55
CA SER A 150 -38.44 -24.57 10.99
C SER A 150 -39.91 -24.38 11.46
N PRO A 151 -40.29 -24.46 12.77
CA PRO A 151 -39.85 -23.47 13.77
C PRO A 151 -39.87 -23.88 15.29
N VAL A 152 -39.32 -22.95 16.09
CA VAL A 152 -39.49 -22.58 17.51
C VAL A 152 -40.34 -23.41 18.50
N SER A 153 -39.82 -23.60 19.73
CA SER A 153 -40.48 -23.29 21.04
C SER A 153 -39.54 -23.50 22.24
N THR A 154 -39.56 -22.55 23.17
CA THR A 154 -38.92 -22.44 24.51
C THR A 154 -39.60 -23.33 25.59
N PRO A 155 -39.37 -23.24 26.93
CA PRO A 155 -38.32 -22.63 27.79
C PRO A 155 -37.82 -23.53 28.98
N SER A 156 -36.97 -22.93 29.84
CA SER A 156 -36.90 -23.06 31.32
C SER A 156 -35.82 -23.93 31.99
N SER A 157 -34.94 -23.20 32.72
CA SER A 157 -34.49 -23.41 34.11
C SER A 157 -33.79 -24.71 34.53
N SER A 158 -32.54 -24.59 35.02
CA SER A 158 -32.24 -24.43 36.46
C SER A 158 -30.81 -24.87 36.83
N ARG A 159 -30.21 -24.13 37.78
CA ARG A 159 -29.17 -24.52 38.77
C ARG A 159 -27.77 -24.90 38.23
N SER A 160 -26.66 -24.80 38.94
CA SER A 160 -26.13 -24.05 40.09
C SER A 160 -24.71 -24.65 40.30
N VAL A 161 -23.76 -23.80 40.68
CA VAL A 161 -22.53 -24.08 41.47
C VAL A 161 -21.57 -25.20 41.03
N SER A 162 -20.32 -24.83 40.73
CA SER A 162 -19.15 -24.96 41.63
C SER A 162 -17.96 -24.22 41.04
#